data_AF-A0AAU2AFN3-F1
#
_entry.id   AF-A0AAU2AFN3-F1
#
_cell.length_a   1.000
_cell.length_b   1.000
_cell.length_c   1.000
_cell.angle_alpha   90.00
_cell.angle_beta   90.00
_cell.angle_gamma   90.00
#
_symmetry.space_group_name_H-M   'P 1'
#
loop_
_entity.id
_entity.type
_entity.pdbx_description
1 polymer ?
#
loop_
_entity_poly.entity_id
_entity_poly.type
_entity_poly.pdbx_seq_one_letter_code
_entity_poly.pdbx_strand_id
1 'polypeptide(L)'
;MTEVLLTVGTRKGLFIGHRRGGTWEFDESPYFNAQAVYSVAIDTRRETPRLLVGGDSAHWGPSVFHSDDLGRTWTEPERPAVRFPKDTGASLERVWQLHPSTAEADVVYAGTEPAALYRSEDRGESFELVRPLWEHPTRSQWVPGGGGEGLHTIITDQRDPRAMTVAVSTAGVFRTTDGGASWAPSNSGVSAVFLPDPNPEFGQCVHKIAKDSADPDRLYLQNHWGVYRSDDAGGQWTDIGAGLPSTFGFAAATHPHRGDTAYVFPITADADRVPADRRCRVFRTADAGLNWEPLSAGLPQEDHYGTVLRDALCTDDADPAGVYFGNRNGEVYASADDGDSWQQLASHLPDVLCVRAAVID
;
A
#
# COMPACT_ATOMS: atom_id res chain seq x y z
N MET A 1 -2.36 -6.99 27.32
CA MET A 1 -3.31 -6.22 26.48
C MET A 1 -2.49 -5.82 25.28
N THR A 2 -2.92 -6.24 24.09
CA THR A 2 -2.17 -6.09 22.84
C THR A 2 -1.79 -4.63 22.61
N GLU A 3 -0.49 -4.34 22.51
CA GLU A 3 0.00 -3.02 22.12
C GLU A 3 0.01 -2.94 20.59
N VAL A 4 -0.60 -1.88 20.05
CA VAL A 4 -0.63 -1.63 18.61
C VAL A 4 0.09 -0.33 18.32
N LEU A 5 1.05 -0.37 17.41
CA LEU A 5 1.64 0.80 16.79
C LEU A 5 0.81 1.20 15.58
N LEU A 6 0.51 2.49 15.43
CA LEU A 6 -0.09 3.08 14.23
C LEU A 6 0.84 4.19 13.71
N THR A 7 1.18 4.12 12.45
CA THR A 7 1.96 5.14 11.75
C THR A 7 1.09 5.78 10.67
N VAL A 8 1.13 7.11 10.59
CA VAL A 8 0.34 7.91 9.66
C VAL A 8 1.29 8.83 8.90
N GLY A 9 1.66 8.42 7.69
CA GLY A 9 2.45 9.23 6.78
C GLY A 9 1.57 10.27 6.09
N THR A 10 1.95 11.54 6.17
CA THR A 10 1.19 12.64 5.59
C THR A 10 2.03 13.42 4.58
N ARG A 11 1.41 14.37 3.89
CA ARG A 11 2.13 15.32 3.03
C ARG A 11 3.08 16.25 3.79
N LYS A 12 3.01 16.29 5.13
CA LYS A 12 3.91 17.08 5.99
C LYS A 12 4.21 16.35 7.30
N GLY A 13 4.94 15.25 7.20
CA GLY A 13 5.50 14.51 8.33
C GLY A 13 4.80 13.20 8.62
N LEU A 14 5.40 12.47 9.55
CA LEU A 14 4.96 11.19 10.08
C LEU A 14 4.41 11.39 11.50
N PHE A 15 3.20 10.89 11.74
CA PHE A 15 2.60 10.83 13.07
C PHE A 15 2.62 9.38 13.53
N ILE A 16 2.99 9.15 14.79
CA ILE A 16 3.02 7.83 15.40
C ILE A 16 2.07 7.84 16.58
N GLY A 17 1.24 6.80 16.67
CA GLY A 17 0.31 6.56 17.76
C GLY A 17 0.46 5.15 18.31
N HIS A 18 0.19 5.02 19.60
CA HIS A 18 0.25 3.77 20.34
C HIS A 18 -1.11 3.48 20.97
N ARG A 19 -1.60 2.26 20.84
CA ARG A 19 -2.74 1.77 21.60
C ARG A 19 -2.24 0.97 22.79
N ARG A 20 -2.44 1.49 24.01
CA ARG A 20 -2.11 0.79 25.26
C ARG A 20 -3.32 0.79 26.18
N GLY A 21 -3.66 -0.38 26.72
CA GLY A 21 -4.81 -0.50 27.61
C GLY A 21 -6.15 -0.11 26.97
N GLY A 22 -6.26 -0.18 25.63
CA GLY A 22 -7.46 0.24 24.88
C GLY A 22 -7.51 1.72 24.52
N THR A 23 -6.55 2.53 24.98
CA THR A 23 -6.50 3.97 24.69
C THR A 23 -5.43 4.27 23.65
N TRP A 24 -5.75 5.15 22.71
CA TRP A 24 -4.80 5.69 21.73
C TRP A 24 -4.12 6.94 22.26
N GLU A 25 -2.79 6.99 22.14
CA GLU A 25 -1.97 8.15 22.42
C GLU A 25 -1.04 8.41 21.22
N PHE A 26 -1.07 9.63 20.67
CA PHE A 26 -0.13 10.05 19.63
C PHE A 26 1.04 10.80 20.26
N ASP A 27 2.21 10.67 19.65
CA ASP A 27 3.39 11.47 20.03
C ASP A 27 3.10 12.97 19.91
N GLU A 28 3.72 13.76 20.79
CA GLU A 28 3.45 15.20 20.92
C GLU A 28 3.78 16.00 19.66
N SER A 29 4.64 15.48 18.78
CA SER A 29 5.09 16.17 17.57
C SER A 29 5.33 15.20 16.42
N PRO A 30 5.06 15.61 15.17
CA PRO A 30 5.34 14.78 14.01
C PRO A 30 6.85 14.68 13.76
N TYR A 31 7.27 13.54 13.23
CA TYR A 31 8.60 13.31 12.68
C TYR A 31 8.65 13.79 11.22
N PHE A 32 9.86 14.03 10.70
CA PHE A 32 10.07 14.46 9.31
C PHE A 32 9.25 15.69 8.93
N ASN A 33 9.18 16.69 9.83
CA ASN A 33 8.34 17.88 9.64
C ASN A 33 8.58 18.52 8.26
N ALA A 34 7.48 18.86 7.58
CA ALA A 34 7.45 19.40 6.22
C ALA A 34 7.98 18.49 5.10
N GLN A 35 8.28 17.22 5.37
CA GLN A 35 8.56 16.21 4.35
C GLN A 35 7.30 15.40 4.05
N ALA A 36 7.06 15.05 2.80
CA ALA A 36 5.99 14.13 2.47
C ALA A 36 6.42 12.68 2.79
N VAL A 37 5.59 11.94 3.50
CA VAL A 37 5.87 10.55 3.87
C VAL A 37 4.97 9.63 3.05
N TYR A 38 5.54 9.05 1.99
CA TYR A 38 4.78 8.25 1.01
C TYR A 38 4.66 6.79 1.42
N SER A 39 5.65 6.25 2.13
CA SER A 39 5.66 4.86 2.56
C SER A 39 6.20 4.69 3.97
N VAL A 40 5.57 3.79 4.70
CA VAL A 40 6.06 3.26 5.96
C VAL A 40 5.99 1.74 5.88
N ALA A 41 6.98 1.06 6.47
CA ALA A 41 6.91 -0.36 6.78
C ALA A 41 7.22 -0.57 8.26
N ILE A 42 6.46 -1.45 8.91
CA ILE A 42 6.72 -1.93 10.27
C ILE A 42 7.20 -3.37 10.12
N ASP A 43 8.49 -3.60 10.30
CA ASP A 43 9.09 -4.92 10.19
C ASP A 43 9.15 -5.58 11.56
N THR A 44 8.21 -6.50 11.81
CA THR A 44 8.08 -7.27 13.06
C THR A 44 8.71 -8.66 12.97
N ARG A 45 9.48 -8.96 11.91
CA ARG A 45 10.09 -10.31 11.72
C ARG A 45 11.16 -10.65 12.76
N ARG A 46 11.56 -9.69 13.59
CA ARG A 46 12.60 -9.80 14.63
C ARG A 46 12.04 -9.34 15.98
N GLU A 47 12.70 -9.74 17.05
CA GLU A 47 12.34 -9.37 18.43
C GLU A 47 12.28 -7.84 18.65
N THR A 48 13.18 -7.10 18.00
CA THR A 48 13.12 -5.64 17.94
C THR A 48 12.53 -5.23 16.60
N PRO A 49 11.30 -4.67 16.56
CA PRO A 49 10.72 -4.20 15.32
C PRO A 49 11.54 -3.05 14.72
N ARG A 50 11.63 -3.01 13.39
CA ARG A 50 12.24 -1.91 12.65
C ARG A 50 11.17 -1.13 11.90
N LEU A 51 11.19 0.19 12.02
CA LEU A 51 10.42 1.09 11.16
C LEU A 51 11.28 1.51 9.98
N LEU A 52 10.70 1.51 8.78
CA LEU A 52 11.29 2.07 7.56
C LEU A 52 10.37 3.15 7.01
N VAL A 53 10.91 4.29 6.60
CA VAL A 53 10.14 5.46 6.16
C VAL A 53 10.71 6.01 4.86
N GLY A 54 9.88 6.06 3.82
CA GLY A 54 10.17 6.76 2.56
C GLY A 54 9.71 8.21 2.65
N GLY A 55 10.65 9.11 2.94
CA GLY A 55 10.41 10.55 3.05
C GLY A 55 10.85 11.31 1.80
N ASP A 56 10.15 12.40 1.48
CA ASP A 56 10.46 13.32 0.38
C ASP A 56 10.58 14.75 0.91
N SER A 57 11.82 15.25 0.92
CA SER A 57 12.14 16.62 1.33
C SER A 57 12.17 17.53 0.11
N ALA A 58 11.42 18.64 0.16
CA ALA A 58 11.47 19.67 -0.87
C ALA A 58 12.86 20.32 -1.04
N HIS A 59 13.75 20.19 -0.05
CA HIS A 59 15.10 20.75 -0.08
C HIS A 59 16.18 19.72 -0.42
N TRP A 60 16.05 18.49 0.07
CA TRP A 60 17.10 17.46 0.01
C TRP A 60 16.74 16.29 -0.91
N GLY A 61 15.50 16.24 -1.39
CA GLY A 61 14.97 15.15 -2.20
C GLY A 61 14.50 13.94 -1.37
N PRO A 62 14.17 12.83 -2.06
CA PRO A 62 13.70 11.61 -1.44
C PRO A 62 14.81 10.78 -0.79
N SER A 63 14.48 10.15 0.34
CA SER A 63 15.37 9.24 1.08
C SER A 63 14.58 8.14 1.80
N VAL A 64 15.29 7.16 2.34
CA VAL A 64 14.75 6.12 3.23
C VAL A 64 15.42 6.26 4.59
N PHE A 65 14.61 6.35 5.64
CA PHE A 65 15.06 6.42 7.03
C PHE A 65 14.64 5.14 7.75
N HIS A 66 15.37 4.78 8.81
CA HIS A 66 14.96 3.67 9.66
C HIS A 66 15.04 4.01 11.15
N SER A 67 14.28 3.27 11.95
CA SER A 67 14.31 3.32 13.41
C SER A 67 14.23 1.90 13.96
N ASP A 68 15.10 1.57 14.92
CA ASP A 68 15.08 0.29 15.65
C ASP A 68 14.57 0.48 17.11
N ASP A 69 13.92 1.62 17.40
CA ASP A 69 13.39 1.97 18.72
C ASP A 69 11.97 2.55 18.65
N LEU A 70 11.21 2.10 17.66
CA LEU A 70 9.81 2.45 17.41
C LEU A 70 9.58 3.97 17.19
N GLY A 71 10.54 4.64 16.55
CA GLY A 71 10.43 6.05 16.14
C GLY A 71 11.02 7.06 17.13
N ARG A 72 11.61 6.61 18.25
CA ARG A 72 12.27 7.52 19.20
C ARG A 72 13.51 8.17 18.60
N THR A 73 14.28 7.41 17.82
CA THR A 73 15.41 7.91 17.04
C THR A 73 15.34 7.41 15.61
N TRP A 74 15.89 8.21 14.70
CA TRP A 74 15.88 7.95 13.26
C TRP A 74 17.29 8.03 12.71
N THR A 75 17.64 7.05 11.89
CA THR A 75 18.89 7.01 11.15
C THR A 75 18.59 7.33 9.68
N GLU A 76 19.34 8.30 9.15
CA GLU A 76 19.48 8.52 7.72
C GLU A 76 20.80 7.89 7.27
N PRO A 77 20.80 7.02 6.25
CA PRO A 77 22.03 6.41 5.78
C PRO A 77 23.01 7.45 5.21
N GLU A 78 24.32 7.23 5.41
CA GLU A 78 25.39 8.17 4.98
C GLU A 78 25.40 8.44 3.47
N ARG A 79 24.77 7.57 2.70
CA ARG A 79 24.57 7.69 1.25
C ARG A 79 23.08 7.52 0.96
N PRO A 80 22.55 8.14 -0.10
CA PRO A 80 21.16 7.93 -0.50
C PRO A 80 20.85 6.44 -0.62
N ALA A 81 19.93 5.95 0.20
CA ALA A 81 19.61 4.52 0.32
C ALA A 81 19.21 3.93 -1.05
N VAL A 82 18.38 4.68 -1.79
CA VAL A 82 17.87 4.32 -3.11
C VAL A 82 18.45 5.29 -4.13
N ARG A 83 19.10 4.76 -5.18
CA ARG A 83 19.69 5.58 -6.24
C ARG A 83 19.64 4.87 -7.59
N PHE A 84 19.18 5.60 -8.59
CA PHE A 84 19.29 5.17 -9.98
C PHE A 84 20.76 5.13 -10.46
N PRO A 85 21.21 4.01 -11.06
CA PRO A 85 22.49 3.95 -11.74
C PRO A 85 22.61 5.02 -12.83
N LYS A 86 23.80 5.62 -13.01
CA LYS A 86 24.00 6.77 -13.91
C LYS A 86 23.60 6.48 -15.36
N ASP A 87 23.78 5.25 -15.81
CA ASP A 87 23.44 4.77 -17.16
C ASP A 87 21.93 4.80 -17.45
N THR A 88 21.09 4.81 -16.42
CA THR A 88 19.62 4.88 -16.60
C THR A 88 19.14 6.27 -17.02
N GLY A 89 19.91 7.32 -16.74
CA GLY A 89 19.48 8.71 -16.94
C GLY A 89 18.30 9.16 -16.06
N ALA A 90 17.85 8.32 -15.12
CA ALA A 90 16.72 8.60 -14.24
C ALA A 90 17.17 9.16 -12.88
N SER A 91 16.26 9.85 -12.22
CA SER A 91 16.42 10.36 -10.86
C SER A 91 15.25 9.91 -10.00
N LEU A 92 15.51 9.61 -8.73
CA LEU A 92 14.47 9.22 -7.79
C LEU A 92 13.58 10.42 -7.49
N GLU A 93 12.27 10.26 -7.63
CA GLU A 93 11.29 11.26 -7.23
C GLU A 93 10.67 10.93 -5.88
N ARG A 94 10.34 9.66 -5.62
CA ARG A 94 9.78 9.21 -4.34
C ARG A 94 9.87 7.69 -4.17
N VAL A 95 9.85 7.24 -2.92
CA VAL A 95 9.73 5.83 -2.55
C VAL A 95 8.27 5.54 -2.20
N TRP A 96 7.56 4.93 -3.16
CA TRP A 96 6.13 4.63 -3.09
C TRP A 96 5.80 3.48 -2.15
N GLN A 97 6.71 2.53 -1.99
CA GLN A 97 6.48 1.40 -1.10
C GLN A 97 7.80 0.89 -0.52
N LEU A 98 7.73 0.45 0.74
CA LEU A 98 8.76 -0.34 1.42
C LEU A 98 8.10 -1.64 1.85
N HIS A 99 8.69 -2.77 1.50
CA HIS A 99 8.11 -4.10 1.72
C HIS A 99 9.15 -5.08 2.27
N PRO A 100 9.18 -5.31 3.59
CA PRO A 100 9.92 -6.41 4.21
C PRO A 100 9.53 -7.76 3.56
N SER A 101 10.52 -8.55 3.12
CA SER A 101 10.26 -9.87 2.52
C SER A 101 9.59 -10.82 3.52
N THR A 102 8.57 -11.57 3.09
CA THR A 102 7.96 -12.59 3.96
C THR A 102 8.78 -13.87 4.07
N ALA A 103 9.80 -14.06 3.22
CA ALA A 103 10.61 -15.28 3.17
C ALA A 103 12.07 -15.08 3.63
N GLU A 104 12.58 -13.85 3.59
CA GLU A 104 14.00 -13.55 3.81
C GLU A 104 14.16 -12.41 4.83
N ALA A 105 14.63 -12.72 6.04
CA ALA A 105 14.59 -11.83 7.20
C ALA A 105 15.37 -10.49 7.05
N ASP A 106 16.41 -10.45 6.22
CA ASP A 106 17.20 -9.22 5.99
C ASP A 106 16.81 -8.47 4.71
N VAL A 107 15.92 -9.06 3.91
CA VAL A 107 15.55 -8.50 2.63
C VAL A 107 14.38 -7.54 2.78
N VAL A 108 14.53 -6.37 2.16
CA VAL A 108 13.49 -5.35 2.02
C VAL A 108 13.44 -4.93 0.56
N TYR A 109 12.24 -4.86 -0.01
CA TYR A 109 12.04 -4.31 -1.34
C TYR A 109 11.55 -2.87 -1.27
N ALA A 110 11.93 -2.06 -2.25
CA ALA A 110 11.41 -0.70 -2.42
C ALA A 110 10.84 -0.51 -3.82
N GLY A 111 9.64 0.08 -3.89
CA GLY A 111 9.00 0.53 -5.12
C GLY A 111 9.10 2.04 -5.24
N THR A 112 9.46 2.55 -6.42
CA THR A 112 9.77 3.98 -6.60
C THR A 112 8.97 4.65 -7.70
N GLU A 113 9.16 5.97 -7.82
CA GLU A 113 8.93 6.74 -9.04
C GLU A 113 10.24 7.39 -9.52
N PRO A 114 10.57 7.30 -10.83
CA PRO A 114 9.92 6.48 -11.86
C PRO A 114 9.82 4.99 -11.48
N ALA A 115 8.85 4.28 -12.05
CA ALA A 115 8.52 2.91 -11.64
C ALA A 115 9.74 1.99 -11.75
N ALA A 116 10.27 1.58 -10.60
CA ALA A 116 11.38 0.65 -10.48
C ALA A 116 11.26 -0.13 -9.18
N LEU A 117 11.79 -1.35 -9.21
CA LEU A 117 11.92 -2.21 -8.05
C LEU A 117 13.37 -2.19 -7.60
N TYR A 118 13.58 -2.02 -6.31
CA TYR A 118 14.88 -2.17 -5.67
C TYR A 118 14.82 -3.27 -4.61
N ARG A 119 15.98 -3.88 -4.34
CA ARG A 119 16.17 -4.88 -3.30
C ARG A 119 17.31 -4.46 -2.37
N SER A 120 17.05 -4.51 -1.08
CA SER A 120 18.05 -4.40 -0.01
C SER A 120 18.29 -5.78 0.57
N GLU A 121 19.55 -6.08 0.93
CA GLU A 121 19.95 -7.27 1.70
C GLU A 121 20.44 -6.92 3.11
N ASP A 122 20.36 -5.65 3.49
CA ASP A 122 20.90 -5.09 4.72
C ASP A 122 19.81 -4.40 5.55
N ARG A 123 18.57 -4.92 5.50
CA ARG A 123 17.43 -4.43 6.28
C ARG A 123 17.01 -2.99 5.94
N GLY A 124 17.21 -2.58 4.69
CA GLY A 124 16.78 -1.28 4.16
C GLY A 124 17.80 -0.15 4.30
N GLU A 125 19.07 -0.45 4.58
CA GLU A 125 20.15 0.57 4.65
C GLU A 125 20.60 0.99 3.26
N SER A 126 20.70 0.03 2.33
CA SER A 126 21.04 0.27 0.93
C SER A 126 20.23 -0.60 -0.01
N PHE A 127 19.95 -0.06 -1.20
CA PHE A 127 19.05 -0.67 -2.17
C PHE A 127 19.71 -0.75 -3.55
N GLU A 128 19.68 -1.94 -4.15
CA GLU A 128 20.15 -2.19 -5.51
C GLU A 128 18.97 -2.30 -6.48
N LEU A 129 19.13 -1.71 -7.67
CA LEU A 129 18.12 -1.74 -8.72
C LEU A 129 17.95 -3.17 -9.25
N VAL A 130 16.72 -3.67 -9.27
CA VAL A 130 16.35 -4.91 -9.95
C VAL A 130 16.30 -4.64 -11.47
N ARG A 131 17.47 -4.73 -12.11
CA ARG A 131 17.66 -4.40 -13.52
C ARG A 131 16.72 -5.11 -14.49
N PRO A 132 16.40 -6.41 -14.34
CA PRO A 132 15.53 -7.09 -15.31
C PRO A 132 14.14 -6.48 -15.44
N LEU A 133 13.58 -5.91 -14.36
CA LEU A 133 12.30 -5.17 -14.45
C LEU A 133 12.50 -3.77 -15.03
N TRP A 134 13.59 -3.09 -14.68
CA TRP A 134 13.94 -1.79 -15.26
C TRP A 134 14.22 -1.87 -16.77
N GLU A 135 14.77 -2.97 -17.25
CA GLU A 135 15.13 -3.18 -18.66
C GLU A 135 14.05 -3.99 -19.40
N HIS A 136 12.88 -4.17 -18.78
CA HIS A 136 11.79 -4.94 -19.36
C HIS A 136 11.41 -4.42 -20.76
N PRO A 137 11.21 -5.29 -21.78
CA PRO A 137 11.00 -4.86 -23.17
C PRO A 137 9.85 -3.87 -23.38
N THR A 138 8.81 -3.94 -22.54
CA THR A 138 7.62 -3.08 -22.64
C THR A 138 7.82 -1.71 -21.99
N ARG A 139 8.92 -1.46 -21.25
CA ARG A 139 9.08 -0.25 -20.43
C ARG A 139 8.96 1.04 -21.24
N SER A 140 9.50 1.04 -22.45
CA SER A 140 9.43 2.21 -23.36
C SER A 140 7.99 2.62 -23.74
N GLN A 141 7.01 1.77 -23.43
CA GLN A 141 5.59 1.97 -23.70
C GLN A 141 4.78 2.20 -22.42
N TRP A 142 5.41 2.21 -21.25
CA TRP A 142 4.75 2.56 -19.99
C TRP A 142 4.46 4.06 -19.98
N VAL A 143 3.24 4.42 -19.60
CA VAL A 143 2.78 5.81 -19.61
C VAL A 143 2.37 6.20 -18.20
N PRO A 144 2.86 7.32 -17.65
CA PRO A 144 2.44 7.78 -16.33
C PRO A 144 0.94 8.09 -16.31
N GLY A 145 0.28 7.71 -15.21
CA GLY A 145 -1.07 8.20 -14.91
C GLY A 145 -1.03 9.59 -14.28
N GLY A 146 -2.19 10.17 -13.98
CA GLY A 146 -2.25 11.50 -13.34
C GLY A 146 -1.62 11.60 -11.93
N GLY A 147 -1.23 10.48 -11.33
CA GLY A 147 -0.51 10.41 -10.05
C GLY A 147 0.99 10.09 -10.18
N GLY A 148 1.53 10.00 -11.40
CA GLY A 148 2.90 9.55 -11.67
C GLY A 148 3.00 8.10 -12.15
N GLU A 149 4.20 7.71 -12.57
CA GLU A 149 4.54 6.32 -12.92
C GLU A 149 5.20 5.63 -11.72
N GLY A 150 4.40 5.09 -10.81
CA GLY A 150 4.90 4.53 -9.53
C GLY A 150 4.75 3.02 -9.45
N LEU A 151 5.81 2.32 -8.97
CA LEU A 151 5.71 0.95 -8.47
C LEU A 151 5.29 1.02 -7.00
N HIS A 152 4.06 0.62 -6.70
CA HIS A 152 3.41 0.88 -5.40
C HIS A 152 2.93 -0.37 -4.67
N THR A 153 2.89 -1.52 -5.37
CA THR A 153 2.57 -2.80 -4.74
C THR A 153 3.65 -3.83 -5.05
N ILE A 154 4.10 -4.51 -3.99
CA ILE A 154 5.09 -5.57 -3.94
C ILE A 154 4.50 -6.63 -3.02
N ILE A 155 4.41 -7.85 -3.52
CA ILE A 155 3.93 -9.02 -2.77
C ILE A 155 4.96 -10.13 -2.94
N THR A 156 5.62 -10.47 -1.85
CA THR A 156 6.53 -11.62 -1.77
C THR A 156 5.77 -12.88 -1.36
N ASP A 157 6.20 -14.03 -1.87
CA ASP A 157 5.68 -15.34 -1.46
C ASP A 157 6.54 -15.93 -0.34
N GLN A 158 5.92 -16.31 0.78
CA GLN A 158 6.61 -16.97 1.88
C GLN A 158 7.03 -18.41 1.54
N ARG A 159 6.37 -19.04 0.56
CA ARG A 159 6.59 -20.43 0.14
C ARG A 159 7.79 -20.56 -0.81
N ASP A 160 8.06 -19.52 -1.61
CA ASP A 160 9.19 -19.45 -2.54
C ASP A 160 9.72 -18.01 -2.60
N PRO A 161 10.91 -17.71 -2.04
CA PRO A 161 11.50 -16.37 -2.09
C PRO A 161 11.80 -15.88 -3.52
N ARG A 162 11.76 -16.78 -4.51
CA ARG A 162 11.94 -16.42 -5.93
C ARG A 162 10.67 -15.94 -6.60
N ALA A 163 9.51 -16.12 -5.95
CA ALA A 163 8.21 -15.72 -6.49
C ALA A 163 7.77 -14.36 -5.92
N MET A 164 7.39 -13.44 -6.81
CA MET A 164 6.93 -12.11 -6.43
C MET A 164 5.97 -11.54 -7.48
N THR A 165 4.99 -10.78 -7.00
CA THR A 165 4.06 -9.99 -7.80
C THR A 165 4.26 -8.51 -7.49
N VAL A 166 4.36 -7.68 -8.52
CA VAL A 166 4.46 -6.22 -8.39
C VAL A 166 3.40 -5.52 -9.23
N ALA A 167 2.99 -4.31 -8.84
CA ALA A 167 2.05 -3.50 -9.59
C ALA A 167 2.57 -2.07 -9.82
N VAL A 168 2.32 -1.57 -11.03
CA VAL A 168 2.73 -0.26 -11.51
C VAL A 168 1.52 0.52 -12.03
N SER A 169 1.35 1.75 -11.58
CA SER A 169 0.40 2.74 -12.13
C SER A 169 1.17 3.68 -13.08
N THR A 170 1.05 3.65 -14.40
CA THR A 170 0.35 2.66 -15.23
C THR A 170 1.36 1.81 -16.00
N ALA A 171 1.14 0.50 -15.98
CA ALA A 171 1.82 -0.55 -16.74
C ALA A 171 1.20 -1.91 -16.38
N GLY A 172 0.59 -2.02 -15.20
CA GLY A 172 -0.15 -3.18 -14.76
C GLY A 172 0.61 -4.02 -13.75
N VAL A 173 0.24 -5.28 -13.66
CA VAL A 173 0.85 -6.29 -12.79
C VAL A 173 1.95 -7.01 -13.55
N PHE A 174 3.07 -7.24 -12.87
CA PHE A 174 4.17 -8.09 -13.34
C PHE A 174 4.50 -9.15 -12.30
N ARG A 175 4.89 -10.34 -12.76
CA ARG A 175 5.26 -11.47 -11.90
C ARG A 175 6.63 -12.01 -12.25
N THR A 176 7.32 -12.51 -11.24
CA THR A 176 8.53 -13.32 -11.38
C THR A 176 8.37 -14.61 -10.57
N THR A 177 9.03 -15.67 -11.03
CA THR A 177 9.16 -16.96 -10.32
C THR A 177 10.61 -17.44 -10.25
N ASP A 178 11.55 -16.57 -10.64
CA ASP A 178 12.98 -16.86 -10.77
C ASP A 178 13.86 -15.86 -10.01
N GLY A 179 13.31 -15.21 -8.98
CA GLY A 179 14.04 -14.28 -8.12
C GLY A 179 14.24 -12.90 -8.75
N GLY A 180 13.38 -12.54 -9.70
CA GLY A 180 13.45 -11.26 -10.40
C GLY A 180 14.43 -11.25 -11.57
N ALA A 181 14.91 -12.43 -12.02
CA ALA A 181 15.77 -12.55 -13.20
C ALA A 181 14.97 -12.33 -14.50
N SER A 182 13.69 -12.67 -14.51
CA SER A 182 12.74 -12.32 -15.56
C SER A 182 11.37 -11.93 -14.97
N TRP A 183 10.59 -11.19 -15.77
CA TRP A 183 9.29 -10.66 -15.39
C TRP A 183 8.30 -10.86 -16.53
N ALA A 184 7.08 -11.27 -16.20
CA ALA A 184 5.99 -11.45 -17.15
C ALA A 184 4.80 -10.55 -16.78
N PRO A 185 4.15 -9.87 -17.76
CA PRO A 185 2.86 -9.22 -17.53
C PRO A 185 1.83 -10.21 -17.00
N SER A 186 0.96 -9.77 -16.08
CA SER A 186 0.02 -10.64 -15.36
C SER A 186 -1.35 -9.98 -15.23
N ASN A 187 -1.89 -9.52 -16.35
CA ASN A 187 -3.09 -8.66 -16.40
C ASN A 187 -4.33 -9.33 -17.01
N SER A 188 -4.29 -10.64 -17.30
CA SER A 188 -5.39 -11.37 -17.90
C SER A 188 -6.68 -11.18 -17.10
N GLY A 189 -7.72 -10.64 -17.73
CA GLY A 189 -9.01 -10.34 -17.09
C GLY A 189 -9.11 -8.96 -16.41
N VAL A 190 -8.03 -8.18 -16.35
CA VAL A 190 -8.06 -6.79 -15.83
C VAL A 190 -8.23 -5.81 -16.97
N SER A 191 -9.34 -5.05 -16.94
CA SER A 191 -9.63 -4.09 -17.99
C SER A 191 -8.82 -2.79 -17.88
N ALA A 192 -8.47 -2.21 -19.02
CA ALA A 192 -7.91 -0.88 -19.19
C ALA A 192 -8.78 -0.04 -20.15
N VAL A 193 -10.00 0.29 -19.73
CA VAL A 193 -11.02 0.98 -20.56
C VAL A 193 -10.61 2.34 -21.15
N PHE A 194 -9.54 2.93 -20.63
CA PHE A 194 -8.96 4.18 -21.12
C PHE A 194 -7.97 3.97 -22.29
N LEU A 195 -7.68 2.73 -22.66
CA LEU A 195 -6.84 2.37 -23.81
C LEU A 195 -7.70 1.93 -25.02
N PRO A 196 -7.15 1.99 -26.25
CA PRO A 196 -7.88 1.55 -27.44
C PRO A 196 -8.30 0.08 -27.41
N ASP A 197 -7.44 -0.81 -26.91
CA ASP A 197 -7.79 -2.17 -26.53
C ASP A 197 -8.10 -2.19 -25.03
N PRO A 198 -9.33 -2.55 -24.61
CA PRO A 198 -9.68 -2.59 -23.19
C PRO A 198 -9.11 -3.80 -22.44
N ASN A 199 -8.51 -4.78 -23.12
CA ASN A 199 -7.88 -5.95 -22.48
C ASN A 199 -6.43 -6.17 -22.97
N PRO A 200 -5.55 -5.16 -22.85
CA PRO A 200 -4.18 -5.28 -23.33
C PRO A 200 -3.35 -6.16 -22.37
N GLU A 201 -2.23 -6.70 -22.87
CA GLU A 201 -1.29 -7.50 -22.06
C GLU A 201 -0.69 -6.69 -20.89
N PHE A 202 -0.50 -5.39 -21.08
CA PHE A 202 0.00 -4.42 -20.10
C PHE A 202 -0.59 -3.03 -20.35
N GLY A 203 -0.41 -2.10 -19.41
CA GLY A 203 -0.91 -0.73 -19.48
C GLY A 203 -2.06 -0.44 -18.51
N GLN A 204 -2.51 -1.45 -17.74
CA GLN A 204 -3.50 -1.28 -16.68
C GLN A 204 -3.01 -0.28 -15.63
N CYS A 205 -3.96 0.45 -15.04
CA CYS A 205 -3.70 1.42 -13.98
C CYS A 205 -4.11 0.81 -12.64
N VAL A 206 -3.38 -0.22 -12.22
CA VAL A 206 -3.61 -0.93 -10.95
C VAL A 206 -3.34 0.03 -9.80
N HIS A 207 -4.24 0.12 -8.82
CA HIS A 207 -4.09 1.02 -7.68
C HIS A 207 -3.59 0.33 -6.42
N LYS A 208 -4.02 -0.89 -6.12
CA LYS A 208 -3.52 -1.67 -4.98
C LYS A 208 -3.79 -3.16 -5.18
N ILE A 209 -2.87 -4.01 -4.73
CA ILE A 209 -3.13 -5.45 -4.56
C ILE A 209 -2.95 -5.81 -3.09
N ALA A 210 -3.86 -6.62 -2.55
CA ALA A 210 -3.79 -7.20 -1.21
C ALA A 210 -3.84 -8.73 -1.31
N LYS A 211 -3.03 -9.42 -0.49
CA LYS A 211 -2.92 -10.89 -0.47
C LYS A 211 -3.77 -11.47 0.65
N ASP A 212 -4.53 -12.52 0.36
CA ASP A 212 -5.34 -13.22 1.35
C ASP A 212 -4.47 -13.87 2.44
N SER A 213 -4.99 -13.95 3.66
CA SER A 213 -4.25 -14.49 4.80
C SER A 213 -4.25 -16.02 4.87
N ALA A 214 -5.27 -16.68 4.31
CA ALA A 214 -5.41 -18.12 4.36
C ALA A 214 -4.93 -18.78 3.05
N ASP A 215 -5.26 -18.17 1.91
CA ASP A 215 -4.86 -18.67 0.59
C ASP A 215 -3.77 -17.77 -0.03
N PRO A 216 -2.49 -18.18 -0.03
CA PRO A 216 -1.40 -17.37 -0.58
C PRO A 216 -1.48 -17.13 -2.10
N ASP A 217 -2.30 -17.88 -2.84
CA ASP A 217 -2.56 -17.68 -4.26
C ASP A 217 -3.75 -16.72 -4.52
N ARG A 218 -4.53 -16.40 -3.48
CA ARG A 218 -5.64 -15.47 -3.57
C ARG A 218 -5.19 -14.02 -3.38
N LEU A 219 -5.48 -13.21 -4.39
CA LEU A 219 -5.15 -11.78 -4.43
C LEU A 219 -6.40 -10.95 -4.75
N TYR A 220 -6.55 -9.80 -4.11
CA TYR A 220 -7.58 -8.80 -4.41
C TYR A 220 -6.92 -7.56 -5.01
N LEU A 221 -7.48 -7.03 -6.08
CA LEU A 221 -6.92 -5.93 -6.85
C LEU A 221 -7.96 -4.82 -7.01
N GLN A 222 -7.65 -3.64 -6.47
CA GLN A 222 -8.35 -2.40 -6.82
C GLN A 222 -7.65 -1.81 -8.05
N ASN A 223 -8.36 -1.73 -9.17
CA ASN A 223 -7.88 -1.11 -10.41
C ASN A 223 -8.37 0.34 -10.50
N HIS A 224 -7.92 1.07 -11.52
CA HIS A 224 -8.56 2.32 -11.92
C HIS A 224 -10.06 2.11 -12.09
N TRP A 225 -10.45 1.10 -12.87
CA TRP A 225 -11.85 0.73 -13.06
C TRP A 225 -11.98 -0.77 -12.85
N GLY A 226 -12.72 -1.17 -11.81
CA GLY A 226 -12.93 -2.57 -11.45
C GLY A 226 -12.24 -2.97 -10.14
N VAL A 227 -12.85 -3.94 -9.48
CA VAL A 227 -12.28 -4.64 -8.32
C VAL A 227 -12.20 -6.10 -8.70
N TYR A 228 -11.02 -6.70 -8.61
CA TYR A 228 -10.77 -8.03 -9.16
C TYR A 228 -10.22 -8.98 -8.09
N ARG A 229 -10.43 -10.28 -8.31
CA ARG A 229 -9.79 -11.36 -7.56
C ARG A 229 -8.99 -12.25 -8.50
N SER A 230 -7.85 -12.72 -8.04
CA SER A 230 -7.14 -13.87 -8.61
C SER A 230 -7.13 -15.00 -7.60
N ASP A 231 -7.18 -16.24 -8.06
CA ASP A 231 -7.02 -17.46 -7.26
C ASP A 231 -5.76 -18.27 -7.68
N ASP A 232 -4.89 -17.71 -8.53
CA ASP A 232 -3.68 -18.34 -9.07
C ASP A 232 -2.45 -17.41 -9.03
N ALA A 233 -2.34 -16.64 -7.94
CA ALA A 233 -1.27 -15.68 -7.65
C ALA A 233 -1.10 -14.56 -8.70
N GLY A 234 -2.17 -14.23 -9.43
CA GLY A 234 -2.29 -13.13 -10.38
C GLY A 234 -2.30 -13.55 -11.84
N GLY A 235 -2.32 -14.86 -12.13
CA GLY A 235 -2.32 -15.39 -13.49
C GLY A 235 -3.61 -15.06 -14.25
N GLN A 236 -4.76 -15.15 -13.58
CA GLN A 236 -6.06 -14.75 -14.10
C GLN A 236 -6.84 -13.96 -13.05
N TRP A 237 -7.40 -12.84 -13.49
CA TRP A 237 -8.24 -11.97 -12.67
C TRP A 237 -9.72 -12.10 -13.06
N THR A 238 -10.59 -12.09 -12.08
CA THR A 238 -12.05 -12.11 -12.22
C THR A 238 -12.63 -10.86 -11.57
N ASP A 239 -13.52 -10.16 -12.26
CA ASP A 239 -14.23 -9.00 -11.70
C ASP A 239 -15.14 -9.46 -10.56
N ILE A 240 -14.96 -8.85 -9.39
CA ILE A 240 -15.72 -9.06 -8.16
C ILE A 240 -16.36 -7.76 -7.66
N GLY A 241 -16.42 -6.72 -8.49
CA GLY A 241 -16.95 -5.41 -8.10
C GLY A 241 -18.49 -5.34 -8.02
N ALA A 242 -19.19 -6.43 -8.35
CA ALA A 242 -20.65 -6.47 -8.30
C ALA A 242 -21.16 -6.21 -6.88
N GLY A 243 -22.11 -5.27 -6.74
CA GLY A 243 -22.68 -4.87 -5.44
C GLY A 243 -22.00 -3.68 -4.77
N LEU A 244 -20.81 -3.26 -5.23
CA LEU A 244 -20.21 -2.00 -4.78
C LEU A 244 -20.95 -0.79 -5.38
N PRO A 245 -21.03 0.34 -4.66
CA PRO A 245 -21.64 1.58 -5.19
C PRO A 245 -20.81 2.22 -6.31
N SER A 246 -19.52 1.86 -6.40
CA SER A 246 -18.59 2.23 -7.46
C SER A 246 -17.50 1.19 -7.58
N THR A 247 -16.97 0.97 -8.78
CA THR A 247 -15.80 0.12 -9.03
C THR A 247 -14.49 0.91 -9.08
N PHE A 248 -14.55 2.22 -8.87
CA PHE A 248 -13.38 3.09 -8.74
C PHE A 248 -13.01 3.22 -7.26
N GLY A 249 -11.72 3.15 -6.95
CA GLY A 249 -11.17 3.25 -5.59
C GLY A 249 -9.66 3.25 -5.67
N PHE A 250 -8.95 3.52 -4.57
CA PHE A 250 -7.49 3.36 -4.53
C PHE A 250 -7.04 2.23 -3.61
N ALA A 251 -7.69 2.11 -2.47
CA ALA A 251 -7.21 1.31 -1.35
C ALA A 251 -7.83 -0.10 -1.36
N ALA A 252 -7.02 -1.08 -0.99
CA ALA A 252 -7.44 -2.44 -0.70
C ALA A 252 -6.59 -3.02 0.45
N ALA A 253 -7.22 -3.76 1.34
CA ALA A 253 -6.58 -4.50 2.43
C ALA A 253 -7.28 -5.85 2.63
N THR A 254 -6.63 -6.78 3.32
CA THR A 254 -7.17 -8.11 3.66
C THR A 254 -7.15 -8.31 5.16
N HIS A 255 -8.04 -9.14 5.69
CA HIS A 255 -8.04 -9.48 7.11
C HIS A 255 -6.79 -10.33 7.46
N PRO A 256 -6.10 -10.07 8.58
CA PRO A 256 -4.85 -10.75 8.94
C PRO A 256 -5.03 -12.26 9.23
N HIS A 257 -6.18 -12.66 9.79
CA HIS A 257 -6.41 -14.02 10.28
C HIS A 257 -7.57 -14.78 9.61
N ARG A 258 -8.32 -14.12 8.71
CA ARG A 258 -9.55 -14.66 8.13
C ARG A 258 -9.45 -14.55 6.62
N GLY A 259 -9.30 -15.71 5.98
CA GLY A 259 -9.36 -15.79 4.53
C GLY A 259 -10.68 -15.27 3.99
N ASP A 260 -10.70 -14.99 2.69
CA ASP A 260 -11.89 -14.60 1.92
C ASP A 260 -12.41 -13.20 2.30
N THR A 261 -11.68 -12.53 3.19
CA THR A 261 -12.05 -11.25 3.76
C THR A 261 -11.13 -10.14 3.26
N ALA A 262 -11.73 -9.18 2.56
CA ALA A 262 -11.04 -8.02 2.02
C ALA A 262 -11.87 -6.74 2.23
N TYR A 263 -11.16 -5.61 2.27
CA TYR A 263 -11.70 -4.28 2.52
C TYR A 263 -11.31 -3.35 1.36
N VAL A 264 -12.26 -2.54 0.91
CA VAL A 264 -12.04 -1.47 -0.09
C VAL A 264 -12.70 -0.18 0.35
N PHE A 265 -12.28 0.94 -0.24
CA PHE A 265 -12.92 2.25 -0.05
C PHE A 265 -13.34 2.82 -1.42
N PRO A 266 -14.60 2.62 -1.84
CA PRO A 266 -15.08 3.09 -3.14
C PRO A 266 -15.19 4.62 -3.22
N ILE A 267 -14.77 5.18 -4.35
CA ILE A 267 -14.94 6.61 -4.70
C ILE A 267 -15.63 6.74 -6.05
N THR A 268 -16.18 7.91 -6.38
CA THR A 268 -17.06 8.06 -7.54
C THR A 268 -16.37 7.77 -8.88
N ALA A 269 -15.28 8.46 -9.21
CA ALA A 269 -14.57 8.30 -10.49
C ALA A 269 -13.17 8.91 -10.47
N ASP A 270 -12.44 8.79 -11.58
CA ASP A 270 -11.15 9.43 -11.81
C ASP A 270 -11.22 10.97 -11.79
N ALA A 271 -12.28 11.51 -12.40
CA ALA A 271 -12.57 12.94 -12.47
C ALA A 271 -13.25 13.49 -11.20
N ASP A 272 -13.93 12.63 -10.44
CA ASP A 272 -14.61 12.97 -9.18
C ASP A 272 -14.11 12.06 -8.05
N ARG A 273 -12.96 12.43 -7.49
CA ARG A 273 -12.28 11.65 -6.43
C ARG A 273 -12.85 12.00 -5.06
N VAL A 274 -14.12 11.69 -4.87
CA VAL A 274 -14.85 11.78 -3.59
C VAL A 274 -15.46 10.42 -3.25
N PRO A 275 -15.65 10.08 -1.96
CA PRO A 275 -16.29 8.83 -1.56
C PRO A 275 -17.60 8.57 -2.32
N ALA A 276 -17.86 7.32 -2.70
CA ALA A 276 -19.08 6.98 -3.42
C ALA A 276 -20.33 7.37 -2.60
N ASP A 277 -21.31 7.97 -3.28
CA ASP A 277 -22.49 8.62 -2.68
C ASP A 277 -22.17 9.72 -1.65
N ARG A 278 -20.92 10.23 -1.62
CA ARG A 278 -20.38 11.15 -0.61
C ARG A 278 -20.49 10.59 0.81
N ARG A 279 -20.31 9.28 0.97
CA ARG A 279 -20.39 8.61 2.28
C ARG A 279 -19.06 8.03 2.68
N CYS A 280 -18.60 8.33 3.90
CA CYS A 280 -17.43 7.70 4.49
C CYS A 280 -17.77 6.27 4.91
N ARG A 281 -17.44 5.28 4.07
CA ARG A 281 -17.74 3.86 4.29
C ARG A 281 -16.63 2.99 3.72
N VAL A 282 -16.09 2.11 4.56
CA VAL A 282 -15.30 0.97 4.06
C VAL A 282 -16.29 -0.10 3.62
N PHE A 283 -15.98 -0.84 2.55
CA PHE A 283 -16.76 -2.01 2.16
C PHE A 283 -15.97 -3.27 2.45
N ARG A 284 -16.64 -4.27 3.01
CA ARG A 284 -16.05 -5.57 3.32
C ARG A 284 -16.71 -6.64 2.46
N THR A 285 -15.89 -7.56 1.96
CA THR A 285 -16.32 -8.91 1.58
C THR A 285 -15.86 -9.87 2.67
N ALA A 286 -16.63 -10.94 2.90
CA ALA A 286 -16.22 -12.09 3.72
C ALA A 286 -16.37 -13.43 2.97
N ASP A 287 -16.60 -13.38 1.66
CA ASP A 287 -16.81 -14.52 0.76
C ASP A 287 -16.06 -14.36 -0.57
N ALA A 288 -14.86 -13.79 -0.49
CA ALA A 288 -13.96 -13.59 -1.62
C ALA A 288 -14.54 -12.75 -2.77
N GLY A 289 -15.39 -11.77 -2.46
CA GLY A 289 -15.94 -10.78 -3.38
C GLY A 289 -17.26 -11.19 -4.02
N LEU A 290 -17.93 -12.23 -3.51
CA LEU A 290 -19.28 -12.58 -3.99
C LEU A 290 -20.32 -11.59 -3.46
N ASN A 291 -20.14 -11.09 -2.24
CA ASN A 291 -20.99 -10.06 -1.64
C ASN A 291 -20.14 -8.98 -0.96
N TRP A 292 -20.65 -7.75 -0.98
CA TRP A 292 -20.04 -6.60 -0.32
C TRP A 292 -21.02 -5.93 0.63
N GLU A 293 -20.57 -5.59 1.82
CA GLU A 293 -21.34 -4.86 2.82
C GLU A 293 -20.67 -3.54 3.22
N PRO A 294 -21.44 -2.47 3.45
CA PRO A 294 -20.90 -1.22 3.96
C PRO A 294 -20.65 -1.27 5.46
N LEU A 295 -19.47 -0.83 5.87
CA LEU A 295 -19.04 -0.65 7.26
C LEU A 295 -18.98 0.85 7.58
N SER A 296 -19.93 1.31 8.41
CA SER A 296 -20.12 2.75 8.62
C SER A 296 -20.50 3.16 10.04
N ALA A 297 -20.64 2.22 10.98
CA ALA A 297 -21.00 2.55 12.35
C ALA A 297 -19.86 3.37 13.00
N GLY A 298 -20.17 4.57 13.48
CA GLY A 298 -19.16 5.49 14.05
C GLY A 298 -18.45 6.39 13.03
N LEU A 299 -18.66 6.19 11.72
CA LEU A 299 -18.18 7.09 10.67
C LEU A 299 -19.18 8.26 10.43
N PRO A 300 -18.74 9.38 9.82
CA PRO A 300 -19.62 10.48 9.45
C PRO A 300 -20.83 10.02 8.61
N GLN A 301 -22.03 10.43 9.02
CA GLN A 301 -23.29 10.10 8.35
C GLN A 301 -23.82 11.24 7.46
N GLU A 302 -23.06 12.32 7.32
CA GLU A 302 -23.34 13.44 6.41
C GLU A 302 -22.49 13.33 5.13
N ASP A 303 -22.54 14.34 4.27
CA ASP A 303 -21.71 14.38 3.06
C ASP A 303 -20.24 14.45 3.46
N HIS A 304 -19.45 13.49 2.98
CA HIS A 304 -18.02 13.38 3.24
C HIS A 304 -17.23 13.37 1.92
N TYR A 305 -16.09 14.04 1.92
CA TYR A 305 -15.29 14.33 0.72
C TYR A 305 -13.85 13.82 0.79
N GLY A 306 -13.48 13.16 1.89
CA GLY A 306 -12.11 12.71 2.13
C GLY A 306 -11.83 11.40 1.41
N THR A 307 -11.00 11.46 0.35
CA THR A 307 -10.54 10.26 -0.36
C THR A 307 -9.47 9.51 0.41
N VAL A 308 -9.56 8.18 0.43
CA VAL A 308 -8.54 7.26 0.94
C VAL A 308 -7.62 6.82 -0.20
N LEU A 309 -6.31 7.00 -0.04
CA LEU A 309 -5.29 6.64 -1.05
C LEU A 309 -4.84 5.17 -0.92
N ARG A 310 -4.07 4.71 -1.93
CA ARG A 310 -3.63 3.32 -2.13
C ARG A 310 -3.12 2.63 -0.87
N ASP A 311 -2.28 3.32 -0.11
CA ASP A 311 -1.63 2.82 1.09
C ASP A 311 -2.20 3.40 2.39
N ALA A 312 -3.32 4.12 2.31
CA ALA A 312 -3.97 4.75 3.45
C ALA A 312 -5.12 3.93 4.05
N LEU A 313 -5.16 2.61 3.77
CA LEU A 313 -6.00 1.59 4.42
C LEU A 313 -5.10 0.41 4.78
N CYS A 314 -5.16 -0.08 6.03
CA CYS A 314 -4.43 -1.26 6.47
C CYS A 314 -5.15 -1.98 7.62
N THR A 315 -4.66 -3.16 7.97
CA THR A 315 -5.05 -3.92 9.16
C THR A 315 -3.83 -4.14 10.05
N ASP A 316 -4.05 -4.37 11.36
CA ASP A 316 -3.02 -4.92 12.24
C ASP A 316 -3.19 -6.44 12.39
N ASP A 317 -2.39 -7.07 13.25
CA ASP A 317 -2.44 -8.51 13.56
C ASP A 317 -3.17 -8.84 14.88
N ALA A 318 -3.94 -7.92 15.45
CA ALA A 318 -4.68 -8.17 16.69
C ALA A 318 -5.86 -9.15 16.45
N ASP A 319 -6.44 -9.66 17.54
CA ASP A 319 -7.66 -10.48 17.51
C ASP A 319 -8.64 -9.99 18.60
N PRO A 320 -9.76 -9.33 18.23
CA PRO A 320 -10.18 -8.95 16.89
C PRO A 320 -9.20 -8.02 16.16
N ALA A 321 -9.20 -8.07 14.83
CA ALA A 321 -8.27 -7.31 14.01
C ALA A 321 -8.63 -5.83 13.97
N GLY A 322 -7.61 -4.98 14.07
CA GLY A 322 -7.75 -3.57 13.82
C GLY A 322 -7.84 -3.28 12.33
N VAL A 323 -8.72 -2.34 11.95
CA VAL A 323 -8.80 -1.80 10.57
C VAL A 323 -8.63 -0.30 10.64
N TYR A 324 -7.72 0.25 9.85
CA TYR A 324 -7.30 1.65 9.92
C TYR A 324 -7.36 2.30 8.56
N PHE A 325 -7.91 3.51 8.48
CA PHE A 325 -7.72 4.33 7.29
C PHE A 325 -7.48 5.79 7.62
N GLY A 326 -6.75 6.46 6.74
CA GLY A 326 -6.58 7.90 6.74
C GLY A 326 -7.00 8.49 5.40
N ASN A 327 -7.51 9.71 5.42
CA ASN A 327 -8.01 10.36 4.22
C ASN A 327 -7.31 11.69 3.92
N ARG A 328 -7.58 12.20 2.71
CA ARG A 328 -7.02 13.46 2.19
C ARG A 328 -7.52 14.72 2.91
N ASN A 329 -8.52 14.62 3.78
CA ASN A 329 -8.97 15.73 4.64
C ASN A 329 -8.18 15.79 5.97
N GLY A 330 -7.23 14.88 6.18
CA GLY A 330 -6.43 14.84 7.40
C GLY A 330 -7.12 14.16 8.57
N GLU A 331 -8.07 13.27 8.31
CA GLU A 331 -8.74 12.46 9.32
C GLU A 331 -8.18 11.04 9.31
N VAL A 332 -8.10 10.43 10.49
CA VAL A 332 -7.66 9.04 10.70
C VAL A 332 -8.70 8.34 11.55
N TYR A 333 -9.14 7.17 11.09
CA TYR A 333 -10.14 6.33 11.76
C TYR A 333 -9.55 4.96 12.05
N ALA A 334 -10.01 4.37 13.15
CA ALA A 334 -9.67 3.01 13.54
C ALA A 334 -10.93 2.25 13.97
N SER A 335 -10.96 0.99 13.59
CA SER A 335 -11.79 -0.06 14.18
C SER A 335 -10.87 -1.00 14.96
N ALA A 336 -11.40 -1.60 16.03
CA ALA A 336 -10.74 -2.66 16.81
C ALA A 336 -11.62 -3.92 16.86
N ASP A 337 -12.48 -4.09 15.86
CA ASP A 337 -13.53 -5.11 15.76
C ASP A 337 -13.81 -5.49 14.29
N ASP A 338 -12.74 -5.77 13.52
CA ASP A 338 -12.81 -6.22 12.13
C ASP A 338 -13.51 -5.24 11.16
N GLY A 339 -13.62 -3.97 11.55
CA GLY A 339 -14.30 -2.90 10.81
C GLY A 339 -15.76 -2.68 11.21
N ASP A 340 -16.30 -3.42 12.18
CA ASP A 340 -17.73 -3.34 12.54
C ASP A 340 -18.11 -2.00 13.17
N SER A 341 -17.20 -1.36 13.92
CA SER A 341 -17.38 0.00 14.46
C SER A 341 -16.10 0.83 14.40
N TRP A 342 -16.27 2.15 14.26
CA TRP A 342 -15.17 3.08 14.00
C TRP A 342 -15.10 4.20 15.03
N GLN A 343 -13.87 4.58 15.37
CA GLN A 343 -13.53 5.77 16.14
C GLN A 343 -12.62 6.66 15.32
N GLN A 344 -12.89 7.97 15.31
CA GLN A 344 -11.94 8.96 14.81
C GLN A 344 -10.80 9.15 15.81
N LEU A 345 -9.58 8.85 15.37
CA LEU A 345 -8.36 8.97 16.19
C LEU A 345 -7.72 10.35 16.07
N ALA A 346 -7.76 10.93 14.86
CA ALA A 346 -7.18 12.23 14.59
C ALA A 346 -7.98 12.97 13.51
N SER A 347 -7.85 14.30 13.51
CA SER A 347 -8.37 15.22 12.50
C SER A 347 -7.47 16.43 12.39
N HIS A 348 -7.64 17.21 11.31
CA HIS A 348 -6.84 18.40 11.03
C HIS A 348 -5.35 18.09 10.81
N LEU A 349 -5.03 16.86 10.41
CA LEU A 349 -3.71 16.53 9.91
C LEU A 349 -3.54 17.07 8.48
N PRO A 350 -2.30 17.14 7.96
CA PRO A 350 -2.09 17.25 6.52
C PRO A 350 -2.68 16.03 5.78
N ASP A 351 -2.85 16.14 4.45
CA ASP A 351 -3.29 15.04 3.59
C ASP A 351 -2.59 13.72 3.94
N VAL A 352 -3.36 12.71 4.36
CA VAL A 352 -2.81 11.38 4.69
C VAL A 352 -2.46 10.64 3.40
N LEU A 353 -1.22 10.15 3.32
CA LEU A 353 -0.65 9.46 2.17
C LEU A 353 -0.59 7.96 2.38
N CYS A 354 -0.21 7.52 3.58
CA CYS A 354 -0.17 6.11 3.94
C CYS A 354 -0.45 5.91 5.44
N VAL A 355 -0.92 4.70 5.79
CA VAL A 355 -1.15 4.24 7.16
C VAL A 355 -0.60 2.82 7.30
N ARG A 356 0.11 2.54 8.39
CA ARG A 356 0.49 1.16 8.77
C ARG A 356 0.25 0.94 10.25
N ALA A 357 -0.25 -0.23 10.58
CA ALA A 357 -0.41 -0.68 11.95
C ALA A 357 0.22 -2.06 12.14
N ALA A 358 0.69 -2.33 13.35
CA ALA A 358 1.19 -3.65 13.73
C ALA A 358 1.06 -3.85 15.25
N VAL A 359 0.88 -5.10 15.64
CA VAL A 359 1.05 -5.53 17.04
C VAL A 359 2.54 -5.53 17.38
N ILE A 360 2.93 -4.99 18.54
CA ILE A 360 4.34 -4.77 18.93
C ILE A 360 4.68 -5.25 20.36
N ASP A 361 3.79 -5.99 21.03
CA ASP A 361 3.99 -6.48 22.41
C ASP A 361 4.66 -7.85 22.55
#